data_AF-A0A8T4YS70-F1
#
_entry.id   AF-A0A8T4YS70-F1
#
_cell.length_a   1.000
_cell.length_b   1.000
_cell.length_c   1.000
_cell.angle_alpha   90.00
_cell.angle_beta   90.00
_cell.angle_gamma   90.00
#
_symmetry.space_group_name_H-M   'P 1'
#
loop_
_entity.id
_entity.type
_entity.pdbx_description
1 polymer ?
#
loop_
_entity_poly.entity_id
_entity_poly.type
_entity_poly.pdbx_seq_one_letter_code
_entity_poly.pdbx_strand_id
1 'polypeptide(L)'
;MITEGSRHPKSLAHFAYCRLLSVMLVSTVTLTLWIPLGSSQTPTHSVFVEVFASSWCEPCSREEIMIRELCENKTHLAHFVVFHLQDSWSTTDAVNRATELGFNFVPSHALDGGYSRTSGDIIDTAEIESTSLRNVHLIELTVTKTIEGNILKSQVAVAERNGYPFDGEVAVYVVENNVYLGGNRWSYVYRGQAARQSLLLKPNTYQVVSGGWSIPIGVSAENLEVIAVAFDKSTVGKYGPYAVQSACSKDSSLAIPEFDRRLTLLAASTLLVGILALRVVSRKSGTTACECQRGSLGRVIIDEK
;
A
#
# COMPACT_ATOMS: atom_id res chain seq x y z
N MET A 1 75.31 19.55 26.46
CA MET A 1 74.21 18.83 27.14
C MET A 1 73.04 18.85 26.18
N ILE A 2 72.69 17.70 25.62
CA ILE A 2 71.71 17.52 24.55
C ILE A 2 70.33 17.43 25.22
N THR A 3 69.39 18.30 24.88
CA THR A 3 67.99 18.19 25.31
C THR A 3 67.15 17.64 24.16
N GLU A 4 66.68 16.40 24.35
CA GLU A 4 65.77 15.69 23.47
C GLU A 4 64.43 16.41 23.34
N GLY A 5 64.03 16.66 22.09
CA GLY A 5 62.71 17.17 21.73
C GLY A 5 61.65 16.08 21.82
N SER A 6 60.77 16.22 22.82
CA SER A 6 59.52 15.49 22.98
C SER A 6 58.61 15.66 21.76
N ARG A 7 58.46 14.61 20.94
CA ARG A 7 57.46 14.54 19.86
C ARG A 7 56.10 14.15 20.43
N HIS A 8 55.14 15.06 20.35
CA HIS A 8 53.76 14.81 20.76
C HIS A 8 53.05 13.77 19.86
N PRO A 9 52.43 12.71 20.43
CA PRO A 9 51.80 11.62 19.68
C PRO A 9 50.37 11.91 19.14
N LYS A 10 49.93 13.18 19.12
CA LYS A 10 48.52 13.53 18.81
C LYS A 10 48.14 13.44 17.32
N SER A 11 49.11 13.29 16.42
CA SER A 11 48.90 13.30 14.95
C SER A 11 48.33 11.97 14.40
N LEU A 12 48.78 10.83 14.93
CA LEU A 12 48.44 9.51 14.39
C LEU A 12 46.99 9.10 14.64
N ALA A 13 46.43 9.42 15.81
CA ALA A 13 45.06 9.06 16.17
C ALA A 13 44.01 9.83 15.33
N HIS A 14 44.29 11.07 14.96
CA HIS A 14 43.39 11.89 14.13
C HIS A 14 43.37 11.38 12.68
N PHE A 15 44.55 11.00 12.17
CA PHE A 15 44.69 10.46 10.81
C PHE A 15 44.00 9.10 10.65
N ALA A 16 44.13 8.23 11.67
CA ALA A 16 43.44 6.93 11.69
C ALA A 16 41.90 7.09 11.74
N TYR A 17 41.40 8.06 12.51
CA TYR A 17 39.96 8.32 12.63
C TYR A 17 39.36 8.84 11.32
N CYS A 18 40.01 9.79 10.64
CA CYS A 18 39.55 10.29 9.35
C CYS A 18 39.54 9.21 8.26
N ARG A 19 40.54 8.30 8.25
CA ARG A 19 40.56 7.16 7.33
C ARG A 19 39.46 6.14 7.60
N LEU A 20 39.19 5.83 8.87
CA LEU A 20 38.08 4.93 9.24
C LEU A 20 36.73 5.50 8.83
N LEU A 21 36.52 6.81 8.99
CA LEU A 21 35.27 7.47 8.67
C LEU A 21 35.05 7.59 7.15
N SER A 22 36.11 7.84 6.38
CA SER A 22 36.05 7.85 4.92
C SER A 22 35.89 6.44 4.34
N VAL A 23 36.51 5.41 4.92
CA VAL A 23 36.26 4.01 4.54
C VAL A 23 34.83 3.59 4.87
N MET A 24 34.28 3.97 6.03
CA MET A 24 32.88 3.72 6.37
C MET A 24 31.90 4.44 5.42
N LEU A 25 32.20 5.70 5.05
CA LEU A 25 31.38 6.47 4.10
C LEU A 25 31.44 5.88 2.69
N VAL A 26 32.63 5.51 2.22
CA VAL A 26 32.81 4.89 0.89
C VAL A 26 32.14 3.51 0.87
N SER A 27 32.30 2.69 1.91
CA SER A 27 31.62 1.40 2.02
C SER A 27 30.10 1.52 2.09
N THR A 28 29.56 2.53 2.79
CA THR A 28 28.11 2.75 2.80
C THR A 28 27.58 3.24 1.46
N VAL A 29 28.31 4.11 0.76
CA VAL A 29 27.96 4.56 -0.60
C VAL A 29 28.09 3.42 -1.62
N THR A 30 29.11 2.57 -1.51
CA THR A 30 29.24 1.41 -2.42
C THR A 30 28.21 0.33 -2.12
N LEU A 31 27.83 0.10 -0.86
CA LEU A 31 26.73 -0.80 -0.51
C LEU A 31 25.36 -0.31 -1.00
N THR A 32 25.10 1.01 -1.03
CA THR A 32 23.86 1.53 -1.63
C THR A 32 23.85 1.46 -3.15
N LEU A 33 25.03 1.57 -3.79
CA LEU A 33 25.21 1.38 -5.25
C LEU A 33 25.17 -0.09 -5.69
N TRP A 34 25.33 -1.04 -4.77
CA TRP A 34 25.29 -2.49 -5.02
C TRP A 34 23.95 -3.13 -4.66
N ILE A 35 22.95 -2.36 -4.22
CA ILE A 35 21.57 -2.84 -4.25
C ILE A 35 21.28 -3.13 -5.72
N PRO A 36 21.04 -4.40 -6.11
CA PRO A 36 20.73 -4.69 -7.48
C PRO A 36 19.56 -3.79 -7.87
N LEU A 37 19.73 -3.05 -8.97
CA LEU A 37 18.64 -2.40 -9.69
C LEU A 37 17.75 -3.47 -10.35
N GLY A 38 17.44 -4.54 -9.61
CA GLY A 38 16.27 -5.35 -9.89
C GLY A 38 15.10 -4.42 -9.66
N SER A 39 14.19 -4.37 -10.62
CA SER A 39 12.93 -3.64 -10.59
C SER A 39 12.00 -4.14 -9.47
N SER A 40 12.46 -4.15 -8.23
CA SER A 40 11.64 -4.34 -7.04
C SER A 40 10.88 -3.04 -6.79
N GLN A 41 10.07 -2.63 -7.77
CA GLN A 41 8.97 -1.73 -7.48
C GLN A 41 8.05 -2.54 -6.56
N THR A 42 7.89 -2.07 -5.32
CA THR A 42 6.90 -2.62 -4.41
C THR A 42 5.51 -2.33 -5.00
N PRO A 43 4.55 -3.27 -4.90
CA PRO A 43 3.16 -3.00 -5.28
C PRO A 43 2.67 -1.70 -4.63
N THR A 44 2.06 -0.82 -5.42
CA THR A 44 1.58 0.49 -4.97
C THR A 44 0.19 0.39 -4.32
N HIS A 45 -0.55 -0.66 -4.66
CA HIS A 45 -1.89 -0.94 -4.16
C HIS A 45 -2.24 -2.42 -4.34
N SER A 46 -3.30 -2.86 -3.67
CA SER A 46 -3.93 -4.15 -3.92
C SER A 46 -4.89 -4.05 -5.10
N VAL A 47 -4.69 -4.90 -6.11
CA VAL A 47 -5.46 -4.90 -7.36
C VAL A 47 -6.88 -5.39 -7.12
N PHE A 48 -7.86 -4.67 -7.66
CA PHE A 48 -9.23 -5.15 -7.70
C PHE A 48 -9.44 -6.02 -8.93
N VAL A 49 -9.90 -7.25 -8.77
CA VAL A 49 -10.09 -8.20 -9.88
C VAL A 49 -11.55 -8.61 -9.97
N GLU A 50 -12.17 -8.28 -11.10
CA GLU A 50 -13.51 -8.71 -11.47
C GLU A 50 -13.40 -9.90 -12.43
N VAL A 51 -13.82 -11.08 -11.99
CA VAL A 51 -13.81 -12.31 -12.81
C VAL A 51 -15.24 -12.63 -13.24
N PHE A 52 -15.43 -13.02 -14.50
CA PHE A 52 -16.71 -13.39 -15.08
C PHE A 52 -16.68 -14.86 -15.45
N ALA A 53 -17.50 -15.66 -14.76
CA ALA A 53 -17.47 -17.11 -14.83
C ALA A 53 -18.87 -17.70 -14.99
N SER A 54 -18.92 -19.00 -15.29
CA SER A 54 -20.16 -19.79 -15.24
C SER A 54 -19.87 -21.17 -14.69
N SER A 55 -20.82 -21.76 -13.98
CA SER A 55 -20.65 -23.07 -13.32
C SER A 55 -20.46 -24.23 -14.30
N TRP A 56 -20.89 -24.08 -15.55
CA TRP A 56 -20.76 -25.07 -16.62
C TRP A 56 -19.48 -24.90 -17.46
N CYS A 57 -18.69 -23.86 -17.19
CA CYS A 57 -17.47 -23.54 -17.92
C CYS A 57 -16.28 -24.25 -17.26
N GLU A 58 -15.70 -25.25 -17.96
CA GLU A 58 -14.54 -26.01 -17.47
C GLU A 58 -13.30 -25.13 -17.25
N PRO A 59 -12.91 -24.21 -18.17
CA PRO A 59 -11.82 -23.28 -17.91
C PRO A 59 -12.04 -22.40 -16.66
N CYS A 60 -13.28 -21.96 -16.42
CA CYS A 60 -13.63 -21.16 -15.25
C CYS A 60 -13.45 -21.94 -13.93
N SER A 61 -13.71 -23.26 -13.96
CA SER A 61 -13.47 -24.13 -12.80
C SER A 61 -11.98 -24.32 -12.52
N ARG A 62 -11.13 -24.25 -13.55
CA ARG A 62 -9.67 -24.24 -13.38
C ARG A 62 -9.16 -22.92 -12.83
N GLU A 63 -9.72 -21.80 -13.29
CA GLU A 63 -9.41 -20.45 -12.81
C GLU A 63 -9.66 -20.30 -11.30
N GLU A 64 -10.73 -20.89 -10.78
CA GLU A 64 -11.04 -20.92 -9.35
C GLU A 64 -9.90 -21.51 -8.49
N ILE A 65 -9.12 -22.46 -9.02
CA ILE A 65 -7.95 -22.99 -8.29
C ILE A 65 -6.91 -21.88 -8.09
N MET A 66 -6.63 -21.12 -9.14
CA MET A 66 -5.66 -20.02 -9.12
C MET A 66 -6.13 -18.87 -8.21
N ILE A 67 -7.42 -18.52 -8.24
CA ILE A 67 -8.01 -17.50 -7.37
C ILE A 67 -7.78 -17.87 -5.88
N ARG A 68 -8.00 -19.12 -5.50
CA ARG A 68 -7.77 -19.58 -4.13
C ARG A 68 -6.30 -19.52 -3.75
N GLU A 69 -5.40 -19.99 -4.61
CA GLU A 69 -3.95 -19.95 -4.34
C GLU A 69 -3.46 -18.51 -4.11
N LEU A 70 -3.91 -17.56 -4.93
CA LEU A 70 -3.56 -16.14 -4.80
C LEU A 70 -4.06 -15.54 -3.48
N CYS A 71 -5.22 -15.96 -3.01
CA CYS A 71 -5.80 -15.44 -1.77
C CYS A 71 -5.27 -16.12 -0.51
N GLU A 72 -4.90 -17.41 -0.58
CA GLU A 72 -4.37 -18.16 0.56
C GLU A 72 -2.92 -17.79 0.89
N ASN A 73 -2.16 -17.27 -0.07
CA ASN A 73 -0.76 -16.87 0.10
C ASN A 73 -0.55 -15.57 0.93
N LYS A 74 -1.62 -14.95 1.44
CA LYS A 74 -1.60 -13.78 2.35
C LYS A 74 -0.85 -12.54 1.85
N THR A 75 -0.54 -12.46 0.56
CA THR A 75 0.16 -11.30 -0.01
C THR A 75 -0.75 -10.09 -0.22
N HIS A 76 -2.08 -10.25 -0.09
CA HIS A 76 -3.10 -9.23 -0.37
C HIS A 76 -2.85 -8.46 -1.67
N LEU A 77 -2.17 -9.09 -2.64
CA LEU A 77 -1.80 -8.45 -3.89
C LEU A 77 -3.04 -8.12 -4.73
N ALA A 78 -4.08 -8.95 -4.62
CA ALA A 78 -5.34 -8.79 -5.31
C ALA A 78 -6.53 -9.21 -4.43
N HIS A 79 -7.67 -8.59 -4.68
CA HIS A 79 -8.97 -8.98 -4.11
C HIS A 79 -9.96 -9.26 -5.24
N PHE A 80 -10.64 -10.40 -5.14
CA PHE A 80 -11.45 -10.93 -6.22
C PHE A 80 -12.95 -10.74 -5.95
N VAL A 81 -13.70 -10.51 -7.02
CA VAL A 81 -15.14 -10.65 -7.07
C VAL A 81 -15.49 -11.49 -8.30
N VAL A 82 -16.09 -12.65 -8.09
CA VAL A 82 -16.46 -13.60 -9.15
C VAL A 82 -17.93 -13.42 -9.50
N PHE A 83 -18.18 -12.76 -10.62
CA PHE A 83 -19.49 -12.58 -11.22
C PHE A 83 -19.89 -13.81 -12.03
N HIS A 84 -20.92 -14.51 -11.57
CA HIS A 84 -21.48 -15.62 -12.32
C HIS A 84 -22.45 -15.12 -13.41
N LEU A 85 -22.33 -15.68 -14.61
CA LEU A 85 -23.18 -15.38 -15.76
C LEU A 85 -23.92 -16.66 -16.19
N GLN A 86 -25.19 -16.52 -16.57
CA GLN A 86 -25.96 -17.62 -17.19
C GLN A 86 -26.00 -18.92 -16.37
N ASP A 87 -26.01 -18.82 -15.04
CA ASP A 87 -26.21 -19.93 -14.10
C ASP A 87 -27.02 -19.50 -12.87
N SER A 88 -27.16 -20.41 -11.89
CA SER A 88 -28.00 -20.19 -10.69
C SER A 88 -27.53 -19.07 -9.76
N TRP A 89 -26.31 -18.57 -9.92
CA TRP A 89 -25.77 -17.45 -9.14
C TRP A 89 -25.68 -16.16 -9.94
N SER A 90 -26.18 -16.17 -11.17
CA SER A 90 -26.23 -14.96 -11.99
C SER A 90 -27.19 -13.93 -11.43
N THR A 91 -26.75 -12.67 -11.45
CA THR A 91 -27.53 -11.52 -10.98
C THR A 91 -27.63 -10.47 -12.09
N THR A 92 -28.63 -9.60 -12.02
CA THR A 92 -28.75 -8.46 -12.95
C THR A 92 -27.51 -7.58 -12.92
N ASP A 93 -26.94 -7.35 -11.73
CA ASP A 93 -25.73 -6.53 -11.57
C ASP A 93 -24.51 -7.17 -12.24
N ALA A 94 -24.34 -8.50 -12.12
CA ALA A 94 -23.29 -9.24 -12.83
C ALA A 94 -23.41 -9.11 -14.35
N VAL A 95 -24.62 -9.26 -14.90
CA VAL A 95 -24.87 -9.16 -16.34
C VAL A 95 -24.66 -7.74 -16.84
N ASN A 96 -25.13 -6.73 -16.10
CA ASN A 96 -24.92 -5.33 -16.43
C ASN A 96 -23.43 -5.00 -16.43
N ARG A 97 -22.68 -5.44 -15.41
CA ARG A 97 -21.25 -5.19 -15.31
C ARG A 97 -20.46 -5.86 -16.44
N ALA A 98 -20.81 -7.09 -16.81
CA ALA A 98 -20.23 -7.77 -17.97
C ALA A 98 -20.50 -6.99 -19.27
N THR A 99 -21.71 -6.44 -19.41
CA THR A 99 -22.12 -5.64 -20.56
C THR A 99 -21.35 -4.32 -20.63
N GLU A 100 -21.19 -3.62 -19.49
CA GLU A 100 -20.38 -2.39 -19.39
C GLU A 100 -18.93 -2.64 -19.84
N LEU A 101 -18.34 -3.76 -19.42
CA LEU A 101 -16.98 -4.16 -19.77
C LEU A 101 -16.87 -4.79 -21.16
N GLY A 102 -17.98 -4.94 -21.88
CA GLY A 102 -18.04 -5.54 -23.22
C GLY A 102 -17.56 -7.00 -23.24
N PHE A 103 -17.87 -7.77 -22.21
CA PHE A 103 -17.59 -9.20 -22.15
C PHE A 103 -18.72 -10.01 -22.78
N ASN A 104 -18.37 -10.86 -23.75
CA ASN A 104 -19.30 -11.74 -24.45
C ASN A 104 -19.02 -13.23 -24.20
N PHE A 105 -17.97 -13.54 -23.43
CA PHE A 105 -17.47 -14.89 -23.19
C PHE A 105 -17.05 -15.05 -21.74
N VAL A 106 -17.07 -16.28 -21.24
CA VAL A 106 -16.48 -16.68 -19.96
C VAL A 106 -15.44 -17.79 -20.21
N PRO A 107 -14.33 -17.85 -19.46
CA PRO A 107 -13.92 -16.86 -18.46
C PRO A 107 -13.48 -15.55 -19.12
N SER A 108 -13.66 -14.45 -18.39
CA SER A 108 -13.12 -13.14 -18.72
C SER A 108 -12.84 -12.41 -17.42
N HIS A 109 -11.90 -11.46 -17.42
CA HIS A 109 -11.57 -10.71 -16.22
C HIS A 109 -11.15 -9.28 -16.51
N ALA A 110 -11.43 -8.39 -15.55
CA ALA A 110 -11.04 -7.00 -15.57
C ALA A 110 -10.28 -6.65 -14.29
N LEU A 111 -9.18 -5.91 -14.44
CA LEU A 111 -8.37 -5.44 -13.33
C LEU A 111 -8.62 -3.93 -13.14
N ASP A 112 -8.71 -3.51 -11.89
CA ASP A 112 -8.92 -2.14 -11.44
C ASP A 112 -10.07 -1.41 -12.14
N GLY A 113 -11.21 -2.07 -12.30
CA GLY A 113 -12.38 -1.47 -12.96
C GLY A 113 -12.26 -1.39 -14.48
N GLY A 114 -11.34 -2.16 -15.08
CA GLY A 114 -11.14 -2.23 -16.53
C GLY A 114 -9.91 -1.46 -17.04
N TYR A 115 -8.94 -1.19 -16.17
CA TYR A 115 -7.62 -0.69 -16.58
C TYR A 115 -6.91 -1.70 -17.47
N SER A 116 -6.88 -2.96 -17.03
CA SER A 116 -6.55 -4.11 -17.87
C SER A 116 -7.77 -5.01 -17.99
N ARG A 117 -7.89 -5.68 -19.13
CA ARG A 117 -9.08 -6.47 -19.46
C ARG A 117 -8.75 -7.56 -20.46
N THR A 118 -9.06 -8.79 -20.10
CA THR A 118 -8.87 -9.97 -20.95
C THR A 118 -10.20 -10.70 -21.10
N SER A 119 -10.51 -11.15 -22.32
CA SER A 119 -11.78 -11.82 -22.59
C SER A 119 -11.56 -13.15 -23.28
N GLY A 120 -12.25 -14.19 -22.79
CA GLY A 120 -12.15 -15.55 -23.31
C GLY A 120 -10.88 -16.27 -22.86
N ASP A 121 -10.27 -15.84 -21.76
CA ASP A 121 -9.09 -16.47 -21.19
C ASP A 121 -9.12 -16.42 -19.66
N ILE A 122 -8.33 -17.27 -19.02
CA ILE A 122 -8.13 -17.30 -17.57
C ILE A 122 -7.18 -16.19 -17.13
N ILE A 123 -7.25 -15.83 -15.84
CA ILE A 123 -6.38 -14.83 -15.25
C ILE A 123 -4.89 -15.22 -15.28
N ASP A 124 -4.05 -14.26 -15.64
CA ASP A 124 -2.59 -14.34 -15.57
C ASP A 124 -2.07 -13.57 -14.35
N THR A 125 -1.30 -14.24 -13.49
CA THR A 125 -0.70 -13.61 -12.30
C THR A 125 0.28 -12.50 -12.68
N ALA A 126 0.95 -12.60 -13.83
CA ALA A 126 1.84 -11.55 -14.31
C ALA A 126 1.06 -10.26 -14.66
N GLU A 127 -0.19 -10.39 -15.13
CA GLU A 127 -1.08 -9.26 -15.40
C GLU A 127 -1.45 -8.54 -14.09
N ILE A 128 -1.74 -9.30 -13.03
CA ILE A 128 -2.00 -8.76 -11.68
C ILE A 128 -0.77 -8.04 -11.15
N GLU A 129 0.39 -8.70 -11.18
CA GLU A 129 1.65 -8.11 -10.71
C GLU A 129 1.95 -6.82 -11.45
N SER A 130 1.87 -6.81 -12.79
CA SER A 130 2.10 -5.59 -13.57
C SER A 130 1.10 -4.48 -13.26
N THR A 131 -0.16 -4.84 -13.00
CA THR A 131 -1.19 -3.84 -12.66
C THR A 131 -0.94 -3.25 -11.28
N SER A 132 -0.47 -4.06 -10.33
CA SER A 132 -0.15 -3.63 -8.96
C SER A 132 0.97 -2.59 -8.88
N LEU A 133 1.78 -2.43 -9.93
CA LEU A 133 2.87 -1.46 -10.02
C LEU A 133 2.43 -0.10 -10.58
N ARG A 134 1.16 0.03 -11.00
CA ARG A 134 0.65 1.28 -11.55
C ARG A 134 0.76 2.39 -10.52
N ASN A 135 1.17 3.58 -10.94
CA ASN A 135 1.11 4.75 -10.08
C ASN A 135 -0.36 5.15 -9.88
N VAL A 136 -0.83 5.08 -8.64
CA VAL A 136 -2.22 5.38 -8.25
C VAL A 136 -2.24 6.36 -7.09
N HIS A 137 -3.39 6.99 -6.86
CA HIS A 137 -3.57 7.81 -5.66
C HIS A 137 -3.45 6.92 -4.42
N LEU A 138 -2.55 7.26 -3.51
CA LEU A 138 -2.33 6.46 -2.30
C LEU A 138 -3.52 6.57 -1.34
N ILE A 139 -4.32 5.50 -1.31
CA ILE A 139 -5.50 5.36 -0.45
C ILE A 139 -5.32 4.16 0.48
N GLU A 140 -5.64 4.37 1.75
CA GLU A 140 -5.71 3.33 2.75
C GLU A 140 -7.17 2.91 2.95
N LEU A 141 -7.43 1.60 2.92
CA LEU A 141 -8.73 1.02 3.24
C LEU A 141 -8.63 0.11 4.46
N THR A 142 -9.53 0.31 5.42
CA THR A 142 -9.76 -0.63 6.53
C THR A 142 -11.21 -1.09 6.48
N VAL A 143 -11.41 -2.40 6.38
CA VAL A 143 -12.73 -3.01 6.18
C VAL A 143 -13.10 -3.85 7.40
N THR A 144 -14.31 -3.62 7.91
CA THR A 144 -14.91 -4.45 8.95
C THR A 144 -16.30 -4.90 8.52
N LYS A 145 -16.69 -6.11 8.94
CA LYS A 145 -18.04 -6.64 8.77
C LYS A 145 -18.58 -7.14 10.10
N THR A 146 -19.89 -7.02 10.28
CA THR A 146 -20.63 -7.71 11.33
C THR A 146 -21.91 -8.30 10.75
N ILE A 147 -22.41 -9.37 11.35
CA ILE A 147 -23.68 -9.99 10.95
C ILE A 147 -24.63 -9.92 12.13
N GLU A 148 -25.77 -9.29 11.92
CA GLU A 148 -26.83 -9.12 12.92
C GLU A 148 -28.13 -9.71 12.36
N GLY A 149 -28.47 -10.93 12.80
CA GLY A 149 -29.60 -11.67 12.23
C GLY A 149 -29.37 -11.97 10.75
N ASN A 150 -30.26 -11.48 9.89
CA ASN A 150 -30.18 -11.64 8.43
C ASN A 150 -29.58 -10.41 7.73
N ILE A 151 -28.89 -9.53 8.45
CA ILE A 151 -28.28 -8.33 7.88
C ILE A 151 -26.76 -8.41 8.06
N LEU A 152 -26.05 -8.35 6.95
CA LEU A 152 -24.62 -8.05 6.93
C LEU A 152 -24.45 -6.54 6.99
N LYS A 153 -23.71 -6.04 7.98
CA LYS A 153 -23.28 -4.65 8.08
C LYS A 153 -21.80 -4.54 7.78
N SER A 154 -21.41 -3.50 7.06
CA SER A 154 -20.02 -3.23 6.73
C SER A 154 -19.65 -1.80 7.13
N GLN A 155 -18.42 -1.60 7.61
CA GLN A 155 -17.82 -0.28 7.73
C GLN A 155 -16.47 -0.28 7.03
N VAL A 156 -16.25 0.75 6.22
CA VAL A 156 -15.00 0.97 5.48
C VAL A 156 -14.46 2.33 5.87
N ALA A 157 -13.31 2.35 6.54
CA ALA A 157 -12.55 3.59 6.73
C ALA A 157 -11.64 3.80 5.52
N VAL A 158 -11.76 4.97 4.91
CA VAL A 158 -11.05 5.37 3.69
C VAL A 158 -10.18 6.56 4.04
N ALA A 159 -8.87 6.42 3.87
CA ALA A 159 -7.91 7.43 4.27
C ALA A 159 -7.03 7.88 3.09
N GLU A 160 -6.92 9.19 2.93
CA GLU A 160 -6.01 9.83 1.99
C GLU A 160 -4.59 9.83 2.59
N ARG A 161 -3.59 9.43 1.80
CA ARG A 161 -2.18 9.29 2.25
C ARG A 161 -1.15 9.91 1.30
N ASN A 162 -1.61 10.42 0.16
CA ASN A 162 -0.78 11.08 -0.84
C ASN A 162 -0.54 12.57 -0.53
N GLY A 163 -1.31 13.16 0.39
CA GLY A 163 -1.22 14.58 0.74
C GLY A 163 -1.89 15.52 -0.25
N TYR A 164 -2.75 14.99 -1.12
CA TYR A 164 -3.53 15.75 -2.10
C TYR A 164 -5.03 15.46 -1.93
N PRO A 165 -5.93 16.37 -2.34
CA PRO A 165 -7.35 16.08 -2.34
C PRO A 165 -7.64 14.83 -3.20
N PHE A 166 -8.57 13.99 -2.74
CA PHE A 166 -9.03 12.81 -3.46
C PHE A 166 -10.53 12.93 -3.72
N ASP A 167 -10.93 12.91 -4.99
CA ASP A 167 -12.32 12.80 -5.43
C ASP A 167 -12.56 11.42 -6.04
N GLY A 168 -13.41 10.64 -5.38
CA GLY A 168 -13.57 9.23 -5.71
C GLY A 168 -14.93 8.68 -5.34
N GLU A 169 -15.00 7.36 -5.37
CA GLU A 169 -16.09 6.59 -4.79
C GLU A 169 -15.54 5.34 -4.13
N VAL A 170 -16.26 4.82 -3.14
CA VAL A 170 -16.03 3.48 -2.61
C VAL A 170 -17.23 2.61 -2.88
N ALA A 171 -16.96 1.42 -3.42
CA ALA A 171 -17.92 0.34 -3.60
C ALA A 171 -17.58 -0.79 -2.62
N VAL A 172 -18.62 -1.37 -2.03
CA VAL A 172 -18.50 -2.42 -1.02
C VAL A 172 -19.27 -3.65 -1.51
N TYR A 173 -18.53 -4.61 -2.06
CA TYR A 173 -19.05 -5.85 -2.62
C TYR A 173 -19.20 -6.90 -1.51
N VAL A 174 -20.30 -7.64 -1.56
CA VAL A 174 -20.54 -8.82 -0.72
C VAL A 174 -20.28 -10.04 -1.57
N VAL A 175 -19.39 -10.90 -1.09
CA VAL A 175 -19.02 -12.16 -1.75
C VAL A 175 -19.23 -13.33 -0.82
N GLU A 176 -19.46 -14.51 -1.36
CA GLU A 176 -19.58 -15.76 -0.61
C GLU A 176 -18.46 -16.72 -1.00
N ASN A 177 -17.78 -17.25 0.02
CA ASN A 177 -16.73 -18.26 -0.13
C ASN A 177 -17.27 -19.68 0.07
N ASN A 178 -16.50 -20.70 -0.32
CA ASN A 178 -16.80 -22.10 -0.01
C ASN A 178 -18.17 -22.60 -0.51
N VAL A 179 -18.66 -22.06 -1.62
CA VAL A 179 -19.95 -22.43 -2.20
C VAL A 179 -19.79 -23.57 -3.21
N TYR A 180 -20.69 -24.54 -3.19
CA TYR A 180 -20.59 -25.74 -4.03
C TYR A 180 -21.68 -25.76 -5.09
N LEU A 181 -21.27 -25.95 -6.35
CA LEU A 181 -22.17 -26.14 -7.48
C LEU A 181 -21.50 -27.00 -8.55
N GLY A 182 -22.23 -28.01 -9.05
CA GLY A 182 -21.70 -28.90 -10.08
C GLY A 182 -20.47 -29.73 -9.65
N GLY A 183 -20.30 -29.96 -8.34
CA GLY A 183 -19.13 -30.67 -7.78
C GLY A 183 -17.89 -29.79 -7.58
N ASN A 184 -17.92 -28.53 -7.99
CA ASN A 184 -16.83 -27.58 -7.82
C ASN A 184 -17.08 -26.67 -6.61
N ARG A 185 -16.01 -26.32 -5.89
CA ARG A 185 -15.99 -25.33 -4.82
C ARG A 185 -15.56 -23.99 -5.39
N TRP A 186 -16.39 -22.97 -5.18
CA TRP A 186 -16.19 -21.60 -5.64
C TRP A 186 -15.92 -20.65 -4.48
N SER A 187 -15.13 -19.61 -4.74
CA SER A 187 -14.73 -18.60 -3.78
C SER A 187 -15.04 -17.21 -4.33
N TYR A 188 -15.22 -16.23 -3.45
CA TYR A 188 -15.48 -14.84 -3.83
C TYR A 188 -16.69 -14.65 -4.76
N VAL A 189 -17.69 -15.54 -4.70
CA VAL A 189 -18.90 -15.48 -5.54
C VAL A 189 -19.69 -14.24 -5.21
N TYR A 190 -19.90 -13.35 -6.18
CA TYR A 190 -20.65 -12.12 -5.98
C TYR A 190 -22.09 -12.39 -5.54
N ARG A 191 -22.51 -11.75 -4.45
CA ARG A 191 -23.89 -11.83 -3.91
C ARG A 191 -24.63 -10.51 -3.92
N GLY A 192 -23.93 -9.39 -3.91
CA GLY A 192 -24.55 -8.08 -3.93
C GLY A 192 -23.60 -6.96 -3.53
N GLN A 193 -24.15 -5.76 -3.35
CA GLN A 193 -23.41 -4.58 -2.91
C GLN A 193 -24.03 -4.03 -1.62
N ALA A 194 -23.20 -3.82 -0.59
CA ALA A 194 -23.63 -3.28 0.70
C ALA A 194 -23.62 -1.74 0.73
N ALA A 195 -22.78 -1.11 -0.09
CA ALA A 195 -22.72 0.33 -0.26
C ALA A 195 -22.01 0.70 -1.58
N ARG A 196 -22.41 1.84 -2.15
CA ARG A 196 -21.62 2.60 -3.12
C ARG A 196 -21.78 4.08 -2.79
N GLN A 197 -20.69 4.76 -2.45
CA GLN A 197 -20.75 6.13 -1.96
C GLN A 197 -19.62 6.98 -2.55
N SER A 198 -19.97 8.19 -2.97
CA SER A 198 -18.99 9.20 -3.40
C SER A 198 -18.18 9.72 -2.22
N LEU A 199 -16.90 9.98 -2.45
CA LEU A 199 -15.94 10.45 -1.45
C LEU A 199 -15.26 11.71 -1.93
N LEU A 200 -15.10 12.67 -1.02
CA LEU A 200 -14.28 13.84 -1.23
C LEU A 200 -13.39 14.03 0.00
N LEU A 201 -12.15 13.58 -0.09
CA LEU A 201 -11.18 13.66 1.00
C LEU A 201 -10.28 14.86 0.79
N LYS A 202 -10.07 15.63 1.86
CA LYS A 202 -8.99 16.62 1.92
C LYS A 202 -7.66 15.89 2.13
N PRO A 203 -6.52 16.54 1.83
CA PRO A 203 -5.19 16.01 2.13
C PRO A 203 -5.08 15.43 3.55
N ASN A 204 -4.60 14.19 3.65
CA ASN A 204 -4.36 13.45 4.89
C ASN A 204 -5.59 13.28 5.80
N THR A 205 -6.80 13.31 5.24
CA THR A 205 -8.05 13.07 5.99
C THR A 205 -8.60 11.67 5.74
N TYR A 206 -9.60 11.29 6.53
CA TYR A 206 -10.32 10.02 6.35
C TYR A 206 -11.82 10.22 6.47
N GLN A 207 -12.57 9.30 5.88
CA GLN A 207 -14.02 9.20 5.97
C GLN A 207 -14.41 7.74 6.21
N VAL A 208 -15.51 7.52 6.92
CA VAL A 208 -16.09 6.19 7.13
C VAL A 208 -17.34 6.05 6.27
N VAL A 209 -17.40 4.96 5.50
CA VAL A 209 -18.56 4.54 4.71
C VAL A 209 -19.19 3.33 5.40
N SER A 210 -20.48 3.41 5.66
CA SER A 210 -21.25 2.31 6.26
C SER A 210 -22.23 1.75 5.24
N GLY A 211 -22.39 0.43 5.24
CA GLY A 211 -23.25 -0.29 4.32
C GLY A 211 -24.02 -1.40 5.02
N GLY A 212 -25.10 -1.83 4.39
CA GLY A 212 -25.95 -2.92 4.85
C GLY A 212 -26.45 -3.73 3.68
N TRP A 213 -26.48 -5.05 3.84
CA TRP A 213 -27.00 -5.97 2.84
C TRP A 213 -27.82 -7.06 3.52
N SER A 214 -29.04 -7.30 3.02
CA SER A 214 -29.91 -8.35 3.53
C SER A 214 -29.49 -9.70 2.97
N ILE A 215 -29.18 -10.64 3.84
CA ILE A 215 -28.73 -12.01 3.51
C ILE A 215 -29.95 -12.82 3.02
N PRO A 216 -29.99 -13.22 1.74
CA PRO A 216 -31.07 -14.04 1.20
C PRO A 216 -31.04 -15.46 1.77
N ILE A 217 -32.18 -16.15 1.64
CA ILE A 217 -32.27 -17.58 1.97
C ILE A 217 -31.32 -18.37 1.05
N GLY A 218 -30.58 -19.32 1.63
CA GLY A 218 -29.66 -20.18 0.90
C GLY A 218 -28.21 -19.67 0.81
N VAL A 219 -27.96 -18.44 1.29
CA VAL A 219 -26.60 -17.89 1.45
C VAL A 219 -26.10 -18.17 2.86
N SER A 220 -24.89 -18.71 3.00
CA SER A 220 -24.30 -18.99 4.30
C SER A 220 -23.60 -17.76 4.88
N ALA A 221 -24.14 -17.24 5.98
CA ALA A 221 -23.61 -16.05 6.66
C ALA A 221 -22.14 -16.19 7.07
N GLU A 222 -21.70 -17.38 7.48
CA GLU A 222 -20.32 -17.65 7.92
C GLU A 222 -19.31 -17.57 6.76
N ASN A 223 -19.79 -17.79 5.53
CA ASN A 223 -18.99 -17.77 4.31
C ASN A 223 -18.95 -16.39 3.64
N LEU A 224 -19.76 -15.45 4.11
CA LEU A 224 -19.82 -14.11 3.53
C LEU A 224 -18.56 -13.32 3.87
N GLU A 225 -18.01 -12.60 2.90
CA GLU A 225 -16.91 -11.66 3.05
C GLU A 225 -17.28 -10.35 2.35
N VAL A 226 -16.64 -9.26 2.77
CA VAL A 226 -16.77 -7.95 2.13
C VAL A 226 -15.47 -7.56 1.47
N ILE A 227 -15.55 -7.15 0.20
CA ILE A 227 -14.47 -6.52 -0.57
C ILE A 227 -14.81 -5.05 -0.76
N ALA A 228 -13.99 -4.16 -0.24
CA ALA A 228 -14.10 -2.72 -0.49
C ALA A 228 -13.12 -2.29 -1.57
N VAL A 229 -13.55 -1.41 -2.45
CA VAL A 229 -12.75 -0.89 -3.55
C VAL A 229 -12.92 0.62 -3.62
N ALA A 230 -11.81 1.36 -3.65
CA ALA A 230 -11.81 2.79 -3.91
C ALA A 230 -11.52 3.03 -5.39
N PHE A 231 -12.35 3.83 -6.04
CA PHE A 231 -12.18 4.27 -7.41
C PHE A 231 -11.86 5.77 -7.45
N ASP A 232 -10.91 6.16 -8.29
CA ASP A 232 -10.55 7.56 -8.50
C ASP A 232 -11.35 8.14 -9.67
N LYS A 233 -12.22 9.10 -9.39
CA LYS A 233 -13.07 9.73 -10.41
C LYS A 233 -12.30 10.70 -11.31
N SER A 234 -11.09 11.09 -10.92
CA SER A 234 -10.22 11.91 -11.76
C SER A 234 -9.50 11.07 -12.83
N THR A 235 -9.34 9.76 -12.62
CA THR A 235 -8.76 8.82 -13.59
C THR A 235 -9.83 7.88 -14.17
N VAL A 236 -10.45 8.33 -15.25
CA VAL A 236 -11.52 7.60 -15.95
C VAL A 236 -11.00 6.94 -17.22
N GLY A 237 -11.22 5.63 -17.30
CA GLY A 237 -10.99 4.82 -18.48
C GLY A 237 -12.22 4.68 -19.37
N LYS A 238 -12.12 3.76 -20.33
CA LYS A 238 -13.23 3.42 -21.24
C LYS A 238 -14.48 2.91 -20.49
N TYR A 239 -14.29 2.25 -19.35
CA TYR A 239 -15.33 1.52 -18.63
C TYR A 239 -15.72 2.15 -17.29
N GLY A 240 -15.28 3.40 -17.05
CA GLY A 240 -15.49 4.11 -15.79
C GLY A 240 -14.19 4.45 -15.07
N PRO A 241 -14.29 4.95 -13.82
CA PRO A 241 -13.12 5.27 -13.01
C PRO A 241 -12.31 4.02 -12.71
N TYR A 242 -10.99 4.15 -12.62
CA TYR A 242 -10.11 3.04 -12.24
C TYR A 242 -10.07 2.87 -10.73
N ALA A 243 -9.96 1.61 -10.28
CA ALA A 243 -9.69 1.34 -8.88
C ALA A 243 -8.28 1.85 -8.53
N VAL A 244 -8.10 2.31 -7.29
CA VAL A 244 -6.79 2.73 -6.77
C VAL A 244 -6.40 1.97 -5.51
N GLN A 245 -7.36 1.27 -4.91
CA GLN A 245 -7.10 0.40 -3.77
C GLN A 245 -8.24 -0.60 -3.60
N SER A 246 -7.92 -1.79 -3.13
CA SER A 246 -8.90 -2.77 -2.66
C SER A 246 -8.49 -3.37 -1.32
N ALA A 247 -9.47 -3.78 -0.51
CA ALA A 247 -9.24 -4.44 0.77
C ALA A 247 -10.39 -5.38 1.11
N CYS A 248 -10.14 -6.37 1.96
CA CYS A 248 -11.16 -7.31 2.39
C CYS A 248 -11.36 -7.32 3.91
N SER A 249 -12.53 -7.82 4.33
CA SER A 249 -12.89 -7.92 5.75
C SER A 249 -12.19 -9.05 6.52
N LYS A 250 -11.52 -9.99 5.84
CA LYS A 250 -10.88 -11.15 6.47
C LYS A 250 -9.64 -10.78 7.27
N ASP A 251 -8.83 -9.86 6.74
CA ASP A 251 -7.55 -9.47 7.33
C ASP A 251 -7.57 -7.96 7.55
N SER A 252 -8.33 -7.51 8.56
CA SER A 252 -8.69 -6.10 8.87
C SER A 252 -7.51 -5.10 9.05
N SER A 253 -6.29 -5.47 8.66
CA SER A 253 -5.09 -4.66 8.65
C SER A 253 -4.76 -4.12 7.25
N LEU A 254 -4.64 -2.79 7.15
CA LEU A 254 -3.78 -2.02 6.23
C LEU A 254 -3.29 -2.78 4.97
N ALA A 255 -4.03 -2.66 3.87
CA ALA A 255 -3.58 -3.11 2.54
C ALA A 255 -2.67 -2.05 1.87
N ILE A 256 -1.71 -1.47 2.58
CA ILE A 256 -0.64 -0.68 1.94
C ILE A 256 0.60 -1.57 1.91
N PRO A 257 1.02 -2.10 0.74
CA PRO A 257 2.24 -2.92 0.63
C PRO A 257 3.52 -2.13 0.95
N GLU A 258 3.41 -0.82 1.07
CA GLU A 258 4.51 0.09 1.30
C GLU A 258 4.77 0.23 2.80
N PHE A 259 5.61 -0.65 3.33
CA PHE A 259 6.85 -0.30 4.02
C PHE A 259 7.47 -1.62 4.48
N ASP A 260 8.38 -2.18 3.67
CA ASP A 260 9.31 -3.16 4.23
C ASP A 260 10.07 -2.46 5.37
N ARG A 261 9.73 -2.84 6.60
CA ARG A 261 10.25 -2.31 7.86
C ARG A 261 11.78 -2.23 7.86
N ARG A 262 12.43 -3.08 7.05
CA ARG A 262 13.89 -3.13 6.82
C ARG A 262 14.44 -1.90 6.11
N LEU A 263 13.74 -1.37 5.11
CA LEU A 263 14.17 -0.19 4.34
C LEU A 263 14.08 1.08 5.19
N THR A 264 13.01 1.23 5.98
CA THR A 264 12.84 2.34 6.93
C THR A 264 13.90 2.28 8.04
N LEU A 265 14.24 1.08 8.53
CA LEU A 265 15.34 0.89 9.49
C LEU A 265 16.71 1.22 8.90
N LEU A 266 16.97 0.87 7.64
CA LEU A 266 18.21 1.23 6.95
C LEU A 266 18.34 2.74 6.74
N ALA A 267 17.28 3.40 6.30
CA ALA A 267 17.26 4.86 6.12
C ALA A 267 17.43 5.61 7.46
N ALA A 268 16.76 5.16 8.52
CA ALA A 268 16.89 5.76 9.84
C ALA A 268 18.30 5.57 10.43
N SER A 269 18.89 4.38 10.28
CA SER A 269 20.23 4.10 10.80
C SER A 269 21.32 4.88 10.05
N THR A 270 21.23 4.99 8.72
CA THR A 270 22.16 5.79 7.91
C THR A 270 22.08 7.28 8.25
N LEU A 271 20.87 7.83 8.44
CA LEU A 271 20.67 9.21 8.87
C LEU A 271 21.29 9.46 10.27
N LEU A 272 21.07 8.54 11.21
CA LEU A 272 21.59 8.65 12.58
C LEU A 272 23.13 8.65 12.61
N VAL A 273 23.76 7.77 11.83
CA VAL A 273 25.22 7.70 11.69
C VAL A 273 25.78 8.98 11.07
N GLY A 274 25.11 9.53 10.05
CA GLY A 274 25.48 10.81 9.45
C GLY A 274 25.44 11.98 10.44
N ILE A 275 24.38 12.07 11.25
CA ILE A 275 24.24 13.12 12.28
C ILE A 275 25.32 12.99 13.37
N LEU A 276 25.62 11.77 13.81
CA LEU A 276 26.67 11.51 14.81
C LEU A 276 28.06 11.89 14.26
N ALA A 277 28.36 11.56 13.00
CA ALA A 277 29.60 11.94 12.34
C ALA A 277 29.75 13.48 12.27
N LEU A 278 28.71 14.19 11.85
CA LEU A 278 28.69 15.65 11.78
C LEU A 278 28.90 16.30 13.16
N ARG A 279 28.26 15.78 14.21
CA ARG A 279 28.44 16.30 15.59
C ARG A 279 29.86 16.10 16.12
N VAL A 280 30.51 14.98 15.80
CA VAL A 280 31.91 14.74 16.21
C VAL A 280 32.88 15.65 15.47
N VAL A 281 32.65 15.91 14.18
CA VAL A 281 33.45 16.86 13.40
C VAL A 281 33.27 18.29 13.92
N SER A 282 32.04 18.71 14.21
CA SER A 282 31.74 20.04 14.76
C SER A 282 32.36 20.26 16.15
N ARG A 283 32.35 19.26 17.03
CA ARG A 283 33.01 19.36 18.36
C ARG A 283 34.54 19.40 18.28
N LYS A 284 35.14 18.77 17.26
CA LYS A 284 36.60 18.74 17.09
C LYS A 284 37.15 19.96 16.33
N SER A 285 36.33 20.60 15.49
CA SER A 285 36.68 21.79 14.71
C SER A 285 36.49 23.09 15.49
N GLY A 286 36.75 23.06 16.81
CA GLY A 286 36.60 24.16 17.77
C GLY A 286 36.84 25.51 17.13
N THR A 287 35.76 26.13 16.66
CA THR A 287 35.76 27.48 16.14
C THR A 287 35.74 28.35 17.38
N THR A 288 36.92 28.57 17.96
CA THR A 288 37.17 29.68 18.86
C THR A 288 36.86 30.94 18.07
N ALA A 289 35.68 31.51 18.30
CA ALA A 289 35.43 32.91 17.98
C ALA A 289 36.49 33.72 18.72
N CYS A 290 37.36 34.39 17.96
CA CYS A 290 38.28 35.38 18.48
C CYS A 290 37.48 36.55 19.05
N GLU A 291 37.44 36.67 20.37
CA GLU A 291 37.00 37.90 21.04
C GLU A 291 38.26 38.68 21.43
N CYS A 292 38.61 39.64 20.58
CA CYS A 292 39.76 40.54 20.78
C CYS A 292 39.48 41.50 21.93
N GLN A 293 40.33 41.46 22.96
CA GLN A 293 40.46 42.49 23.99
C GLN A 293 40.78 43.87 23.38
N ARG A 294 40.12 44.92 23.90
CA ARG A 294 40.70 46.26 23.94
C ARG A 294 40.37 46.95 25.27
N GLY A 295 41.41 47.07 26.11
CA GLY A 295 41.82 48.32 26.76
C GLY A 295 40.94 48.94 27.85
N SER A 296 41.49 48.95 29.06
CA SER A 296 41.08 49.72 30.23
C SER A 296 41.10 51.24 30.04
N LEU A 297 40.26 51.97 30.81
CA LEU A 297 40.65 53.05 31.75
C LEU A 297 39.41 53.81 32.24
N GLY A 298 39.32 54.07 33.55
CA GLY A 298 38.48 55.13 34.10
C GLY A 298 37.64 54.77 35.33
N ARG A 299 38.29 54.57 36.48
CA ARG A 299 37.68 54.76 37.80
C ARG A 299 37.40 56.25 37.96
N VAL A 300 36.15 56.65 38.20
CA VAL A 300 35.83 57.94 38.83
C VAL A 300 34.87 57.66 39.96
N ILE A 301 35.38 57.91 41.17
CA ILE A 301 34.65 58.06 42.43
C ILE A 301 34.11 59.48 42.43
N ILE A 302 32.80 59.68 42.63
CA ILE A 302 32.28 60.93 43.20
C ILE A 302 31.18 60.58 44.20
N ASP A 303 31.43 61.05 45.42
CA ASP A 303 30.60 61.06 46.61
C ASP A 303 29.31 61.89 46.46
N GLU A 304 28.41 61.59 47.41
CA GLU A 304 27.26 62.34 47.91
C GLU A 304 27.19 63.85 47.63
N LYS A 305 26.02 64.28 47.14
CA LYS A 305 25.10 65.16 47.90
C LYS A 305 23.67 65.08 47.37
#